data_AF-A0A961TIQ3-F1
#
_entry.id   AF-A0A961TIQ3-F1
#
_cell.length_a   1.000
_cell.length_b   1.000
_cell.length_c   1.000
_cell.angle_alpha   90.00
_cell.angle_beta   90.00
_cell.angle_gamma   90.00
#
_symmetry.space_group_name_H-M   'P 1'
#
loop_
_entity.id
_entity.type
_entity.pdbx_description
1 polymer ?
#
loop_
_entity_poly.entity_id
_entity_poly.type
_entity_poly.pdbx_seq_one_letter_code
_entity_poly.pdbx_strand_id
1 'polypeptide(L)'
;MRAFAIQRPATAFAHDKSSKATASFKDEKHLAFIRELPCVITGAYGCEACHIRMGSAEHNKKRTGKGQKPSDAWTVPMHPDLHREQHTMNESAFWSRYGIDPFELAIRLYEVSGDIEAGKEVIGKARGNVR
;
A
#
# COMPACT_ATOMS: atom_id res chain seq x y z
N MET A 1 -24.68 -1.78 6.95
CA MET A 1 -23.23 -1.45 6.96
C MET A 1 -22.48 -2.69 7.40
N ARG A 2 -21.78 -3.40 6.49
CA ARG A 2 -21.03 -4.62 6.84
C ARG A 2 -19.57 -4.24 7.01
N ALA A 3 -19.11 -4.11 8.25
CA ALA A 3 -17.70 -4.11 8.58
C ALA A 3 -17.16 -5.52 8.29
N PHE A 4 -16.43 -5.67 7.18
CA PHE A 4 -15.73 -6.91 6.87
C PHE A 4 -14.54 -7.03 7.82
N ALA A 5 -14.65 -7.89 8.83
CA ALA A 5 -13.54 -8.21 9.72
C ALA A 5 -12.52 -9.08 8.96
N ILE A 6 -11.37 -8.49 8.63
CA ILE A 6 -10.27 -9.14 7.90
C ILE A 6 -9.54 -10.06 8.87
N GLN A 7 -9.50 -11.36 8.55
CA GLN A 7 -8.61 -12.33 9.21
C GLN A 7 -7.17 -12.02 8.80
N ARG A 8 -6.37 -11.49 9.73
CA ARG A 8 -4.94 -11.18 9.53
C ARG A 8 -4.12 -12.48 9.65
N PRO A 9 -3.41 -12.97 8.62
CA PRO A 9 -2.37 -13.97 8.83
C PRO A 9 -1.23 -13.35 9.66
N ALA A 10 -0.76 -14.08 10.67
CA ALA A 10 0.21 -13.59 11.65
C ALA A 10 1.58 -13.17 11.07
N THR A 11 1.84 -13.49 9.81
CA THR A 11 3.15 -13.32 9.14
C THR A 11 3.28 -12.03 8.34
N ALA A 12 2.18 -11.38 7.93
CA ALA A 12 2.22 -10.22 7.01
C ALA A 12 3.01 -9.02 7.59
N PHE A 13 3.07 -8.88 8.93
CA PHE A 13 3.85 -7.84 9.63
C PHE A 13 4.69 -8.36 10.79
N ALA A 14 4.91 -9.68 10.90
CA ALA A 14 5.74 -10.23 11.99
C ALA A 14 7.18 -9.67 12.01
N HIS A 15 7.66 -9.17 10.87
CA HIS A 15 8.97 -8.56 10.72
C HIS A 15 8.99 -7.02 10.80
N ASP A 16 7.84 -6.34 10.80
CA ASP A 16 7.77 -4.90 11.06
C ASP A 16 7.65 -4.65 12.57
N LYS A 17 8.66 -5.07 13.34
CA LYS A 17 8.75 -4.74 14.77
C LYS A 17 9.10 -3.27 14.90
N SER A 18 8.08 -2.42 15.00
CA SER A 18 8.20 -0.97 15.22
C SER A 18 8.96 -0.66 16.52
N SER A 19 10.26 -0.43 16.41
CA SER A 19 11.13 0.07 17.47
C SER A 19 11.96 1.24 16.92
N LYS A 20 12.62 2.03 17.78
CA LYS A 20 13.53 3.12 17.34
C LYS A 20 14.68 2.63 16.44
N ALA A 21 14.90 1.31 16.34
CA ALA A 21 15.95 0.65 15.58
C ALA A 21 15.45 -0.08 14.31
N THR A 22 14.18 0.07 13.91
CA THR A 22 13.65 -0.61 12.72
C THR A 22 14.30 -0.05 11.46
N ALA A 23 15.23 -0.81 10.88
CA ALA A 23 15.80 -0.54 9.57
C ALA A 23 14.68 -0.59 8.52
N SER A 24 14.74 0.27 7.50
CA SER A 24 13.81 0.21 6.38
C SER A 24 13.93 -1.16 5.71
N PHE A 25 12.89 -1.99 5.79
CA PHE A 25 12.87 -3.26 5.09
C PHE A 25 12.75 -2.98 3.60
N LYS A 26 13.83 -3.32 2.86
CA LYS A 26 13.94 -3.15 1.41
C LYS A 26 13.70 -4.50 0.74
N ASP A 27 12.69 -4.57 -0.11
CA ASP A 27 12.35 -5.79 -0.85
C ASP A 27 12.17 -5.46 -2.34
N GLU A 28 13.23 -5.68 -3.10
CA GLU A 28 13.25 -5.39 -4.53
C GLU A 28 12.33 -6.32 -5.33
N LYS A 29 12.07 -7.54 -4.84
CA LYS A 29 11.13 -8.47 -5.49
C LYS A 29 9.70 -7.96 -5.34
N HIS A 30 9.37 -7.48 -4.14
CA HIS A 30 8.08 -6.84 -3.91
C HIS A 30 7.92 -5.57 -4.77
N LEU A 31 8.94 -4.72 -4.86
CA LEU A 31 8.88 -3.53 -5.72
C LEU A 31 8.71 -3.87 -7.21
N ALA A 32 9.37 -4.91 -7.70
CA ALA A 32 9.18 -5.40 -9.07
C ALA A 32 7.74 -5.89 -9.29
N PHE A 33 7.23 -6.70 -8.36
CA PHE A 33 5.84 -7.17 -8.34
C PHE A 33 4.83 -6.02 -8.38
N ILE A 34 5.02 -4.98 -7.55
CA ILE A 34 4.13 -3.81 -7.53
C ILE A 34 4.12 -3.07 -8.89
N ARG A 35 5.28 -2.96 -9.56
CA ARG A 35 5.37 -2.28 -10.88
C ARG A 35 4.69 -3.06 -12.00
N GLU A 36 4.56 -4.37 -11.86
CA GLU A 36 3.83 -5.23 -12.81
C GLU A 36 2.31 -5.15 -12.65
N LEU A 37 1.83 -4.64 -11.52
CA LEU A 37 0.41 -4.51 -11.22
C LEU A 37 -0.22 -3.26 -11.85
N PRO A 38 -1.55 -3.31 -12.16
CA PRO A 38 -2.27 -2.14 -12.63
C PRO A 38 -2.50 -1.11 -11.52
N CYS A 39 -2.76 0.14 -11.90
CA CYS A 39 -3.02 1.21 -10.94
C CYS A 39 -4.27 0.91 -10.12
N VAL A 40 -4.19 1.09 -8.80
CA VAL A 40 -5.38 0.89 -7.96
C VAL A 40 -6.51 1.90 -8.26
N ILE A 41 -6.22 3.06 -8.82
CA ILE A 41 -7.26 4.06 -9.13
C ILE A 41 -7.73 3.87 -10.57
N THR A 42 -6.84 4.03 -11.54
CA THR A 42 -7.19 4.04 -12.97
C THR A 42 -7.30 2.64 -13.59
N GLY A 43 -6.61 1.64 -13.02
CA GLY A 43 -6.45 0.32 -13.64
C GLY A 43 -5.46 0.27 -14.81
N ALA A 44 -4.76 1.37 -15.11
CA ALA A 44 -3.76 1.42 -16.17
C ALA A 44 -2.46 0.71 -15.75
N TYR A 45 -1.75 0.14 -16.72
CA TYR A 45 -0.41 -0.41 -16.53
C TYR A 45 0.67 0.67 -16.68
N GLY A 46 1.90 0.38 -16.23
CA GLY A 46 2.98 1.37 -16.17
C GLY A 46 3.00 2.13 -14.83
N CYS A 47 2.70 1.42 -13.74
CA CYS A 47 2.64 2.01 -12.41
C CYS A 47 4.01 2.08 -11.76
N GLU A 48 4.14 3.06 -10.86
CA GLU A 48 5.26 3.17 -9.95
C GLU A 48 4.86 2.62 -8.57
N ALA A 49 5.87 2.15 -7.83
CA ALA A 49 5.71 1.78 -6.44
C ALA A 49 5.63 3.07 -5.60
N CYS A 50 4.42 3.44 -5.18
CA CYS A 50 4.21 4.59 -4.32
C CYS A 50 4.28 4.17 -2.85
N HIS A 51 5.25 4.74 -2.11
CA HIS A 51 5.39 4.50 -0.68
C HIS A 51 4.42 5.37 0.12
N ILE A 52 3.63 4.74 0.99
CA ILE A 52 2.75 5.45 1.91
C ILE A 52 3.62 6.05 3.02
N ARG A 53 3.63 7.38 3.19
CA ARG A 53 4.44 8.05 4.23
C ARG A 53 3.64 8.38 5.49
N MET A 54 2.32 8.47 5.38
CA MET A 54 1.43 8.64 6.52
C MET A 54 1.61 7.55 7.59
N GLY A 55 1.43 7.93 8.85
CA GLY A 55 1.22 6.97 9.93
C GLY A 55 -0.27 6.72 10.12
N SER A 56 -0.63 5.48 10.48
CA SER A 56 -1.97 5.15 10.94
C SER A 56 -1.86 4.36 12.24
N ALA A 57 -2.45 4.88 13.31
CA ALA A 57 -2.52 4.19 14.59
C ALA A 57 -3.37 2.91 14.50
N GLU A 58 -4.42 2.92 13.68
CA GLU A 58 -5.33 1.79 13.47
C GLU A 58 -4.64 0.60 12.80
N HIS A 59 -3.72 0.89 11.87
CA HIS A 59 -2.95 -0.12 11.15
C HIS A 59 -1.59 -0.43 11.81
N ASN A 60 -1.36 0.02 13.05
CA ASN A 60 -0.07 -0.04 13.76
C ASN A 60 1.11 0.52 12.95
N LYS A 61 0.83 1.36 11.96
CA LYS A 61 1.86 1.98 11.13
C LYS A 61 2.34 3.26 11.80
N LYS A 62 3.57 3.20 12.32
CA LYS A 62 4.25 4.38 12.82
C LYS A 62 4.45 5.38 11.67
N ARG A 63 4.15 6.65 11.93
CA ARG A 63 4.46 7.73 10.99
C ARG A 63 5.95 7.69 10.68
N THR A 64 6.30 7.66 9.40
CA THR A 64 7.71 7.66 8.99
C THR A 64 8.37 8.94 9.50
N GLY A 65 9.38 8.80 10.37
CA GLY A 65 10.11 9.93 10.93
C GLY A 65 10.89 10.69 9.86
N LYS A 66 11.13 11.99 10.06
CA LYS A 66 12.01 12.79 9.17
C LYS A 66 13.38 12.09 9.07
N GLY A 67 13.73 11.61 7.88
CA GLY A 67 15.00 10.93 7.60
C GLY A 67 14.95 9.40 7.54
N GLN A 68 13.80 8.75 7.78
CA GLN A 68 13.64 7.31 7.56
C GLN A 68 12.97 7.01 6.21
N LYS A 69 13.47 6.00 5.50
CA LYS A 69 12.81 5.47 4.31
C LYS A 69 11.61 4.62 4.77
N PRO A 70 10.40 4.82 4.21
CA PRO A 70 9.29 3.90 4.43
C PRO A 70 9.71 2.47 4.06
N SER A 71 9.21 1.46 4.76
CA SER A 71 9.43 0.07 4.34
C SER A 71 8.73 -0.20 3.01
N ASP A 72 9.37 -1.01 2.16
CA ASP A 72 8.81 -1.40 0.86
C ASP A 72 7.52 -2.21 1.00
N ALA A 73 7.26 -2.83 2.16
CA ALA A 73 5.99 -3.48 2.47
C ALA A 73 4.79 -2.50 2.47
N TRP A 74 5.04 -1.19 2.59
CA TRP A 74 4.02 -0.15 2.54
C TRP A 74 4.02 0.58 1.20
N THR A 75 3.99 -0.19 0.12
CA THR A 75 3.90 0.32 -1.26
C THR A 75 2.63 -0.10 -1.96
N VAL A 76 2.15 0.75 -2.85
CA VAL A 76 0.95 0.51 -3.66
C VAL A 76 1.21 0.88 -5.12
N PRO A 77 0.61 0.16 -6.09
CA PRO A 77 0.78 0.44 -7.51
C PRO A 77 -0.05 1.66 -7.89
N MET A 78 0.63 2.73 -8.32
CA MET A 78 -0.04 3.95 -8.72
C MET A 78 0.55 4.54 -10.00
N HIS A 79 -0.32 5.13 -10.82
CA HIS A 79 0.09 5.84 -12.03
C HIS A 79 0.98 7.04 -11.68
N PRO A 80 2.04 7.34 -12.46
CA PRO A 80 2.96 8.46 -12.18
C PRO A 80 2.25 9.81 -11.97
N ASP A 81 1.21 10.10 -12.75
CA ASP A 81 0.44 11.36 -12.60
C ASP A 81 -0.27 11.46 -11.25
N LEU A 82 -0.89 10.35 -10.82
CA LEU A 82 -1.56 10.26 -9.52
C LEU A 82 -0.55 10.23 -8.38
N HIS A 83 0.62 9.64 -8.59
CA HIS A 83 1.74 9.69 -7.67
C HIS A 83 2.23 11.11 -7.43
N ARG A 84 2.33 11.90 -8.50
CA ARG A 84 2.63 13.33 -8.40
C ARG A 84 1.51 14.12 -7.73
N GLU A 85 0.24 13.81 -8.02
CA GLU A 85 -0.92 14.43 -7.37
C GLU A 85 -0.93 14.14 -5.86
N GLN A 86 -0.71 12.89 -5.45
CA GLN A 86 -0.55 12.52 -4.04
C GLN A 86 0.58 13.30 -3.37
N HIS A 87 1.72 13.50 -4.04
CA HIS A 87 2.82 14.28 -3.48
C HIS A 87 2.51 15.77 -3.34
N THR A 88 1.61 16.29 -4.18
CA THR A 88 1.20 17.69 -4.17
C THR A 88 0.06 17.94 -3.17
N MET A 89 -0.77 16.93 -2.91
CA MET A 89 -1.89 16.97 -1.98
C MET A 89 -1.53 16.31 -0.62
N ASN A 90 -2.43 16.42 0.35
CA ASN A 90 -2.36 15.59 1.55
C ASN A 90 -2.74 14.14 1.20
N GLU A 91 -1.84 13.18 1.45
CA GLU A 91 -2.05 11.76 1.16
C GLU A 91 -3.39 11.26 1.72
N SER A 92 -3.79 11.66 2.93
CA SER A 92 -5.05 11.18 3.54
C SER A 92 -6.28 11.66 2.80
N ALA A 93 -6.28 12.94 2.38
CA ALA A 93 -7.36 13.54 1.62
C ALA A 93 -7.45 12.92 0.23
N PHE A 94 -6.31 12.64 -0.41
CA PHE A 94 -6.26 11.95 -1.68
C PHE A 94 -6.90 10.57 -1.60
N TRP A 95 -6.47 9.72 -0.66
CA TRP A 95 -7.04 8.38 -0.50
C TRP A 95 -8.52 8.39 -0.10
N SER A 96 -8.90 9.33 0.80
CA SER A 96 -10.30 9.52 1.19
C SER A 96 -11.19 9.96 0.02
N ARG A 97 -10.65 10.71 -0.96
CA ARG A 97 -11.38 11.12 -2.17
C ARG A 97 -11.77 9.92 -3.04
N TYR A 98 -10.92 8.90 -3.08
CA TYR A 98 -11.19 7.66 -3.81
C TYR A 98 -11.87 6.59 -2.95
N GLY A 99 -12.03 6.80 -1.64
CA GLY A 99 -12.62 5.80 -0.74
C GLY A 99 -11.79 4.52 -0.60
N ILE A 100 -10.49 4.60 -0.87
CA ILE A 100 -9.56 3.46 -0.81
C ILE A 100 -8.73 3.59 0.47
N ASP A 101 -8.66 2.53 1.27
CA ASP A 101 -7.67 2.45 2.35
C ASP A 101 -6.33 1.96 1.79
N PRO A 102 -5.30 2.83 1.73
CA PRO A 102 -4.01 2.46 1.15
C PRO A 102 -3.23 1.49 2.05
N PHE A 103 -3.48 1.52 3.36
CA PHE A 103 -2.80 0.64 4.30
C PHE A 103 -3.32 -0.79 4.10
N GLU A 104 -4.64 -1.00 4.12
CA GLU A 104 -5.26 -2.30 3.87
C GLU A 104 -4.84 -2.88 2.52
N LEU A 105 -4.76 -2.02 1.50
CA LEU A 105 -4.28 -2.41 0.18
C LEU A 105 -2.82 -2.89 0.21
N ALA A 106 -1.93 -2.12 0.83
CA ALA A 106 -0.52 -2.49 0.94
C ALA A 106 -0.34 -3.82 1.69
N ILE A 107 -1.11 -4.03 2.78
CA ILE A 107 -1.12 -5.30 3.53
C ILE A 107 -1.43 -6.46 2.60
N ARG A 108 -2.55 -6.39 1.86
CA ARG A 108 -2.99 -7.47 0.98
C ARG A 108 -2.02 -7.71 -0.17
N LEU A 109 -1.49 -6.64 -0.76
CA LEU A 109 -0.52 -6.75 -1.85
C LEU A 109 0.80 -7.37 -1.38
N TYR A 110 1.21 -7.10 -0.14
CA TYR A 110 2.38 -7.72 0.44
C TYR A 110 2.15 -9.21 0.75
N GLU A 111 0.96 -9.58 1.26
CA GLU A 111 0.56 -10.97 1.51
C GLU A 111 0.57 -11.84 0.25
N VAL A 112 0.16 -11.29 -0.88
CA VAL A 112 0.15 -11.97 -2.18
C VAL A 112 1.39 -11.66 -3.01
N SER A 113 2.44 -11.09 -2.40
CA SER A 113 3.64 -10.72 -3.13
C SER A 113 4.28 -11.95 -3.79
N GLY A 114 4.54 -11.85 -5.09
CA GLY A 114 4.99 -12.97 -5.92
C GLY A 114 3.88 -13.66 -6.71
N ASP A 115 2.60 -13.34 -6.48
CA ASP A 115 1.46 -13.81 -7.28
C ASP A 115 0.73 -12.64 -7.95
N ILE A 116 1.03 -12.42 -9.23
CA ILE A 116 0.51 -11.30 -10.03
C ILE A 116 -1.01 -11.38 -10.18
N GLU A 117 -1.56 -12.59 -10.32
CA GLU A 117 -3.00 -12.77 -10.53
C GLU A 117 -3.76 -12.47 -9.23
N ALA A 118 -3.27 -12.95 -8.10
CA ALA A 118 -3.82 -12.59 -6.79
C ALA A 118 -3.71 -11.07 -6.52
N GLY A 119 -2.60 -10.44 -6.90
CA GLY A 119 -2.42 -8.98 -6.81
C GLY A 119 -3.44 -8.21 -7.63
N LYS A 120 -3.71 -8.64 -8.88
CA LYS A 120 -4.75 -8.05 -9.73
C LYS A 120 -6.14 -8.21 -9.12
N GLU A 121 -6.44 -9.35 -8.51
CA GLU A 121 -7.71 -9.59 -7.84
C GLU A 121 -7.90 -8.65 -6.64
N VAL A 122 -6.86 -8.47 -5.82
CA VAL A 122 -6.85 -7.52 -4.70
C VAL A 122 -7.16 -6.10 -5.19
N ILE A 123 -6.51 -5.66 -6.28
CA ILE A 123 -6.76 -4.34 -6.87
C ILE A 123 -8.18 -4.24 -7.43
N GLY A 124 -8.66 -5.29 -8.10
CA GLY A 124 -10.03 -5.36 -8.61
C GLY A 124 -11.06 -5.21 -7.49
N LYS A 125 -10.85 -5.87 -6.35
CA LYS A 125 -11.71 -5.74 -5.15
C LYS A 125 -11.66 -4.34 -4.55
N ALA A 126 -10.46 -3.77 -4.40
CA ALA A 126 -10.27 -2.41 -3.90
C ALA A 126 -11.00 -1.38 -4.79
N ARG A 127 -10.91 -1.55 -6.11
CA ARG A 127 -11.61 -0.72 -7.10
C ARG A 127 -13.13 -0.92 -7.11
N GLY A 128 -13.59 -2.15 -6.94
CA GLY A 128 -15.02 -2.46 -6.88
C GLY A 128 -15.74 -1.82 -5.68
N ASN A 129 -14.98 -1.46 -4.64
CA ASN A 129 -15.49 -0.73 -3.48
C ASN A 129 -15.52 0.80 -3.68
N VAL A 130 -14.92 1.32 -4.76
CA VAL A 130 -15.02 2.73 -5.16
C VAL A 130 -16.37 2.91 -5.87
N ARG A 131 -17.45 3.12 -5.10
CA ARG A 131 -18.80 3.41 -5.60
C ARG A 131 -19.21 4.83 -5.27
#